data_AF-A0AAV4J884-F1
#
_entry.id   AF-A0AAV4J884-F1
#
_cell.length_a   1.000
_cell.length_b   1.000
_cell.length_c   1.000
_cell.angle_alpha   90.00
_cell.angle_beta   90.00
_cell.angle_gamma   90.00
#
_symmetry.space_group_name_H-M   'P 1'
#
loop_
_entity.id
_entity.type
_entity.pdbx_description
1 polymer ?
#
loop_
_entity_poly.entity_id
_entity_poly.type
_entity_poly.pdbx_seq_one_letter_code
_entity_poly.pdbx_strand_id
1 'polypeptide(L)'
;MVNTNVSACKDLVFALLILIHALPADEAGPQFLGVYNYMIYQPTGKHGDRPFPKQYPPWKDGCYLFEPVSLERGVSASNVPFKLLIPRARDVQVKVGEDWNPLQQTSEPGEFEGLVNFNRGYPSGTKAKVNVMFAGNSYNTLLEYTI
;
A
#
# COMPACT_ATOMS: atom_id res chain seq x y z
N MET A 1 -25.82 32.08 33.43
CA MET A 1 -25.83 31.39 32.12
C MET A 1 -24.47 31.58 31.48
N VAL A 2 -23.65 30.54 31.41
CA VAL A 2 -22.48 30.52 30.54
C VAL A 2 -22.60 29.26 29.71
N ASN A 3 -22.78 29.47 28.42
CA ASN A 3 -23.06 28.47 27.41
C ASN A 3 -21.70 27.96 26.91
N THR A 4 -21.24 26.80 27.39
CA THR A 4 -20.05 26.14 26.83
C THR A 4 -20.47 25.27 25.66
N ASN A 5 -20.40 25.84 24.46
CA ASN A 5 -20.33 25.09 23.22
C ASN A 5 -18.98 24.35 23.18
N VAL A 6 -18.99 23.05 23.43
CA VAL A 6 -17.84 22.18 23.13
C VAL A 6 -17.93 21.84 21.65
N SER A 7 -17.23 22.60 20.82
CA SER A 7 -16.96 22.20 19.43
C SER A 7 -15.95 21.05 19.46
N ALA A 8 -16.35 19.90 18.93
CA ALA A 8 -15.52 18.71 18.86
C ALA A 8 -14.26 18.98 18.03
N CYS A 9 -13.09 19.02 18.68
CA CYS A 9 -11.80 19.06 18.00
C CYS A 9 -11.54 17.67 17.38
N LYS A 10 -11.89 17.51 16.11
CA LYS A 10 -11.57 16.33 15.29
C LYS A 10 -10.20 16.49 14.65
N ASP A 11 -9.14 16.46 15.43
CA ASP A 11 -7.78 16.40 14.89
C ASP A 11 -7.03 15.23 15.56
N LEU A 12 -7.24 14.02 15.03
CA LEU A 12 -6.32 12.93 15.32
C LEU A 12 -4.99 13.26 14.64
N VAL A 13 -4.02 13.69 15.43
CA VAL A 13 -2.64 13.91 14.99
C VAL A 13 -1.98 12.54 14.84
N PHE A 14 -1.65 12.16 13.60
CA PHE A 14 -0.85 10.98 13.33
C PHE A 14 0.63 11.38 13.33
N ALA A 15 1.39 10.91 14.33
CA ALA A 15 2.85 10.98 14.34
C ALA A 15 3.39 9.56 14.18
N LEU A 16 4.32 9.36 13.25
CA LEU A 16 5.05 8.09 13.10
C LEU A 16 6.41 8.23 13.79
N LEU A 17 6.71 7.26 14.67
CA LEU A 17 8.01 7.15 15.32
C LEU A 17 8.85 6.09 14.58
N ILE A 18 10.02 6.50 14.08
CA ILE A 18 11.02 5.58 13.51
C ILE A 18 12.19 5.49 14.49
N LEU A 19 12.54 4.26 14.85
CA LEU A 19 13.65 3.94 15.75
C LEU A 19 14.79 3.29 14.95
N ILE A 20 15.94 3.94 14.89
CA ILE A 20 17.15 3.39 14.27
C ILE A 20 18.05 2.86 15.37
N HIS A 21 18.36 1.57 15.32
CA HIS A 21 19.30 0.92 16.21
C HIS A 21 20.54 0.50 15.42
N ALA A 22 21.74 0.70 15.99
CA ALA A 22 23.00 0.32 15.35
C ALA A 22 24.02 -0.17 16.38
N LEU A 23 25.10 -0.76 15.87
CA LEU A 23 26.30 -1.14 16.62
C LEU A 23 27.50 -0.35 16.07
N PRO A 24 28.47 0.01 16.92
CA PRO A 24 29.78 0.48 16.48
C PRO A 24 30.44 -0.53 15.52
N ALA A 25 31.22 -0.03 14.56
CA ALA A 25 31.81 -0.86 13.51
C ALA A 25 32.79 -1.93 14.04
N ASP A 26 33.28 -1.75 15.26
CA ASP A 26 34.26 -2.56 15.97
C ASP A 26 33.67 -3.44 17.08
N GLU A 27 32.36 -3.34 17.36
CA GLU A 27 31.68 -4.13 18.38
C GLU A 27 30.63 -5.08 17.80
N ALA A 28 30.86 -6.39 17.99
CA ALA A 28 29.82 -7.41 17.80
C ALA A 28 29.13 -7.67 19.15
N GLY A 29 28.00 -7.02 19.39
CA GLY A 29 27.17 -7.22 20.58
C GLY A 29 25.76 -7.73 20.24
N PRO A 30 25.10 -8.50 21.12
CA PRO A 30 23.74 -8.99 20.88
C PRO A 30 22.66 -7.90 20.99
N GLN A 31 23.03 -6.70 21.45
CA GLN A 31 22.10 -5.63 21.78
C GLN A 31 22.40 -4.38 20.97
N PHE A 32 21.56 -4.10 19.98
CA PHE A 32 21.65 -2.86 19.21
C PHE A 32 21.28 -1.67 20.10
N LEU A 33 22.12 -0.62 20.08
CA LEU A 33 21.85 0.62 20.80
C LEU A 33 20.92 1.49 19.95
N GLY A 34 19.91 2.11 20.56
CA GLY A 34 19.10 3.11 19.88
C GLY A 34 19.93 4.36 19.60
N VAL A 35 20.09 4.72 18.33
CA VAL A 35 20.95 5.85 17.91
C VAL A 35 20.12 7.06 17.55
N TYR A 36 19.07 6.87 16.74
CA TYR A 36 18.22 7.96 16.31
C TYR A 36 16.75 7.61 16.46
N ASN A 37 15.99 8.56 17.01
CA ASN A 37 14.54 8.52 17.06
C ASN A 37 14.02 9.66 16.20
N TYR A 38 13.42 9.33 15.06
CA TYR A 38 12.80 10.32 14.18
C TYR A 38 11.30 10.36 14.44
N MET A 39 10.80 11.55 14.73
CA MET A 39 9.38 11.82 14.67
C MET A 39 9.07 12.41 13.31
N ILE A 40 8.35 11.66 12.49
CA ILE A 40 7.80 12.21 11.26
C ILE A 40 6.52 12.93 11.66
N TYR A 41 6.62 14.25 11.79
CA TYR A 41 5.48 15.12 11.96
C TYR A 41 4.85 15.38 10.60
N GLN A 42 3.62 14.91 10.44
CA GLN A 42 2.81 15.26 9.28
C GLN A 42 1.63 16.11 9.76
N PRO A 43 1.66 17.45 9.55
CA PRO A 43 0.53 18.29 9.88
C PRO A 43 -0.69 17.79 9.11
N THR A 44 -1.85 17.79 9.77
CA THR A 44 -3.13 17.33 9.23
C THR A 44 -3.53 18.12 7.98
N GLY A 45 -3.02 17.70 6.82
CA GLY A 45 -3.57 17.99 5.50
C GLY A 45 -4.47 16.84 5.10
N LYS A 46 -5.60 17.14 4.44
CA LYS A 46 -6.65 16.21 3.95
C LYS A 46 -6.14 14.80 3.59
N HIS A 47 -5.98 13.93 4.59
CA HIS A 47 -5.60 12.52 4.42
C HIS A 47 -6.84 11.67 4.09
N GLY A 48 -7.77 12.27 3.35
CA GLY A 48 -9.08 11.68 3.07
C GLY A 48 -9.04 10.73 1.88
N ASP A 49 -8.28 11.09 0.85
CA ASP A 49 -8.64 10.59 -0.47
C ASP A 49 -7.60 9.66 -1.09
N ARG A 50 -6.34 9.60 -0.65
CA ARG A 50 -5.29 8.77 -1.31
C ARG A 50 -4.62 7.77 -0.35
N PRO A 51 -5.33 6.73 0.11
CA PRO A 51 -4.71 5.68 0.93
C PRO A 51 -3.62 4.93 0.17
N PHE A 52 -2.52 4.67 0.87
CA PHE A 52 -1.52 3.68 0.46
C PHE A 52 -2.10 2.27 0.60
N PRO A 53 -1.62 1.30 -0.21
CA PRO A 53 -2.09 -0.07 -0.10
C PRO A 53 -1.67 -0.68 1.24
N LYS A 54 -2.60 -1.39 1.87
CA LYS A 54 -2.26 -2.32 2.95
C LYS A 54 -1.42 -3.45 2.37
N GLN A 55 -0.28 -3.71 3.00
CA GLN A 55 0.64 -4.78 2.62
C GLN A 55 0.34 -6.05 3.44
N TYR A 56 0.33 -7.20 2.78
CA TYR A 56 0.19 -8.51 3.41
C TYR A 56 1.55 -9.22 3.51
N PRO A 57 1.72 -10.20 4.42
CA PRO A 57 3.01 -10.85 4.68
C PRO A 57 3.81 -11.35 3.47
N PRO A 58 3.21 -11.80 2.35
CA PRO A 58 3.99 -12.24 1.19
C PRO A 58 4.59 -11.07 0.39
N TRP A 59 4.26 -9.81 0.68
CA TRP A 59 4.93 -8.63 0.15
C TRP A 59 6.25 -8.42 0.91
N LYS A 60 7.36 -8.90 0.31
CA LYS A 60 8.70 -8.90 0.92
C LYS A 60 9.80 -8.88 -0.14
N ASP A 61 11.06 -8.95 0.31
CA ASP A 61 12.32 -9.02 -0.44
C ASP A 61 12.20 -9.02 -1.97
N GLY A 62 12.46 -7.85 -2.56
CA GLY A 62 12.46 -7.63 -4.01
C GLY A 62 11.10 -7.28 -4.61
N CYS A 63 10.00 -7.30 -3.85
CA CYS A 63 8.74 -6.73 -4.31
C CYS A 63 8.83 -5.21 -4.37
N TYR A 64 8.36 -4.62 -5.47
CA TYR A 64 8.33 -3.17 -5.65
C TYR A 64 7.05 -2.74 -6.36
N LEU A 65 6.48 -1.61 -5.94
CA LEU A 65 5.29 -1.02 -6.55
C LEU A 65 5.72 0.28 -7.25
N PHE A 66 5.61 0.32 -8.57
CA PHE A 66 5.88 1.53 -9.34
C PHE A 66 4.64 2.43 -9.39
N GLU A 67 3.49 1.85 -9.73
CA GLU A 67 2.21 2.56 -9.78
C GLU A 67 1.02 1.59 -9.64
N PRO A 68 -0.12 2.06 -9.09
CA PRO A 68 -0.29 3.35 -8.43
C PRO A 68 0.19 3.26 -6.98
N VAL A 69 1.08 4.16 -6.54
CA VAL A 69 1.58 4.17 -5.13
C VAL A 69 0.46 4.47 -4.13
N SER A 70 -0.53 5.24 -4.56
CA SER A 70 -1.76 5.53 -3.82
C SER A 70 -2.93 5.55 -4.79
N LEU A 71 -4.09 5.09 -4.33
CA LEU A 71 -5.30 5.06 -5.15
C LEU A 71 -6.39 5.87 -4.49
N GLU A 72 -7.11 6.69 -5.26
CA GLU A 72 -8.12 7.58 -4.68
C GLU A 72 -9.38 6.84 -4.21
N ARG A 73 -9.96 7.27 -3.08
CA ARG A 73 -11.30 6.84 -2.70
C ARG A 73 -12.31 7.31 -3.73
N GLY A 74 -13.17 6.41 -4.19
CA GLY A 74 -14.16 6.66 -5.23
C GLY A 74 -13.56 6.82 -6.62
N VAL A 75 -12.34 6.34 -6.87
CA VAL A 75 -11.72 6.41 -8.21
C VAL A 75 -12.67 5.85 -9.27
N SER A 76 -12.94 6.64 -10.30
CA SER A 76 -13.84 6.31 -11.41
C SER A 76 -13.14 6.36 -12.78
N ALA A 77 -11.82 6.17 -12.78
CA ALA A 77 -11.01 6.19 -13.99
C ALA A 77 -11.05 4.84 -14.72
N SER A 78 -11.15 4.87 -16.04
CA SER A 78 -11.26 3.64 -16.85
C SER A 78 -9.94 2.92 -17.09
N ASN A 79 -8.81 3.61 -16.96
CA ASN A 79 -7.48 3.11 -17.32
C ASN A 79 -6.46 3.54 -16.26
N VAL A 80 -6.54 2.95 -15.06
CA VAL A 80 -5.52 3.18 -14.03
C VAL A 80 -4.37 2.22 -14.26
N PRO A 81 -3.13 2.72 -14.45
CA PRO A 81 -1.99 1.86 -14.64
C PRO A 81 -1.60 1.18 -13.33
N PHE A 82 -1.38 -0.14 -13.43
CA PHE A 82 -0.73 -0.94 -12.41
C PHE A 82 0.59 -1.41 -12.98
N LYS A 83 1.68 -1.14 -12.28
CA LYS A 83 3.03 -1.60 -12.61
C LYS A 83 3.77 -1.95 -11.32
N LEU A 84 4.25 -3.19 -11.25
CA LEU A 84 4.90 -3.73 -10.06
C LEU A 84 5.91 -4.82 -10.41
N LEU A 85 6.94 -4.92 -9.58
CA LEU A 85 7.90 -6.00 -9.59
C LEU A 85 7.52 -7.01 -8.50
N ILE A 86 7.24 -8.25 -8.88
CA ILE A 86 7.08 -9.38 -7.95
C ILE A 86 7.98 -10.53 -8.43
N PRO A 87 9.14 -10.72 -7.79
CA PRO A 87 10.04 -11.81 -8.14
C PRO A 87 9.35 -13.18 -8.02
N ARG A 88 9.56 -14.05 -9.03
CA ARG A 88 9.04 -15.42 -9.08
C ARG A 88 7.52 -15.54 -9.16
N ALA A 89 6.79 -14.46 -9.42
CA ALA A 89 5.38 -14.56 -9.76
C ALA A 89 5.20 -15.22 -11.13
N ARG A 90 4.19 -16.09 -11.23
CA ARG A 90 3.75 -16.73 -12.48
C ARG A 90 2.58 -15.98 -13.10
N ASP A 91 1.65 -15.55 -12.27
CA ASP A 91 0.48 -14.79 -12.69
C ASP A 91 0.15 -13.73 -11.63
N VAL A 92 -0.31 -12.57 -12.08
CA VAL A 92 -0.65 -11.41 -11.23
C VAL A 92 -1.95 -10.81 -11.73
N GLN A 93 -2.90 -10.61 -10.82
CA GLN A 93 -4.20 -10.06 -11.17
C GLN A 93 -4.66 -9.04 -10.13
N VAL A 94 -5.26 -7.95 -10.59
CA VAL A 94 -5.93 -6.97 -9.74
C VAL A 94 -7.41 -7.33 -9.68
N LYS A 95 -7.88 -7.76 -8.50
CA LYS A 95 -9.29 -8.01 -8.24
C LYS A 95 -9.95 -6.77 -7.66
N VAL A 96 -10.98 -6.24 -8.32
CA VAL A 96 -11.79 -5.10 -7.82
C VAL A 96 -13.23 -5.57 -7.68
N GLY A 97 -13.72 -5.69 -6.44
CA GLY A 97 -15.00 -6.38 -6.19
C GLY A 97 -14.94 -7.82 -6.69
N GLU A 98 -15.74 -8.15 -7.72
CA GLU A 98 -15.75 -9.46 -8.38
C GLU A 98 -14.99 -9.50 -9.71
N ASP A 99 -14.49 -8.37 -10.18
CA ASP A 99 -13.79 -8.29 -11.46
C ASP A 99 -12.31 -8.61 -11.32
N TRP A 100 -11.83 -9.53 -12.17
CA TRP A 100 -10.43 -9.92 -12.25
C TRP A 100 -9.77 -9.26 -13.46
N ASN A 101 -8.69 -8.52 -13.21
CA ASN A 101 -7.94 -7.80 -14.22
C ASN A 101 -6.51 -8.36 -14.26
N PRO A 102 -6.19 -9.26 -15.20
CA PRO A 102 -4.85 -9.84 -15.29
C PRO A 102 -3.84 -8.79 -15.74
N LEU A 103 -2.67 -8.80 -15.12
CA LEU A 103 -1.52 -8.00 -15.52
C LEU A 103 -0.61 -8.85 -16.42
N GLN A 104 -0.03 -8.21 -17.42
CA GLN A 104 0.90 -8.88 -18.34
C GLN A 104 2.32 -8.72 -17.81
N GLN A 105 3.09 -9.81 -17.87
CA GLN A 105 4.51 -9.71 -17.59
C GLN A 105 5.20 -8.92 -18.71
N THR A 106 6.07 -7.98 -18.35
CA THR A 106 6.86 -7.22 -19.33
C THR A 106 8.03 -8.05 -19.85
N SER A 107 8.89 -7.44 -20.67
CA SER A 107 10.17 -8.06 -21.06
C SER A 107 11.10 -8.30 -19.87
N GLU A 108 10.92 -7.57 -18.77
CA GLU A 108 11.72 -7.73 -17.56
C GLU A 108 11.15 -8.85 -16.66
N PRO A 109 11.96 -9.85 -16.27
CA PRO A 109 11.49 -10.94 -15.43
C PRO A 109 10.93 -10.48 -14.08
N GLY A 110 9.67 -10.88 -13.80
CA GLY A 110 8.99 -10.53 -12.56
C GLY A 110 8.35 -9.15 -12.54
N GLU A 111 8.48 -8.35 -13.60
CA GLU A 111 7.76 -7.09 -13.73
C GLU A 111 6.43 -7.31 -14.46
N PHE A 112 5.34 -6.79 -13.89
CA PHE A 112 3.98 -6.93 -14.40
C PHE A 112 3.34 -5.57 -14.56
N GLU A 113 2.66 -5.37 -15.69
CA GLU A 113 1.93 -4.15 -15.98
C GLU A 113 0.55 -4.40 -16.61
N GLY A 114 -0.36 -3.46 -16.41
CA GLY A 114 -1.69 -3.52 -17.01
C GLY A 114 -2.58 -2.36 -16.60
N LEU A 115 -3.69 -2.20 -17.32
CA LEU A 115 -4.68 -1.17 -17.04
C LEU A 115 -5.88 -1.78 -16.32
N VAL A 116 -6.30 -1.14 -15.24
CA VAL A 116 -7.46 -1.57 -14.45
C VAL A 116 -8.56 -0.53 -14.60
N ASN A 117 -9.77 -1.01 -14.91
CA ASN A 117 -10.94 -0.17 -15.11
C ASN A 117 -11.75 -0.03 -13.81
N PHE A 118 -11.71 1.16 -13.22
CA PHE A 118 -12.48 1.52 -12.03
C PHE A 118 -13.82 2.22 -12.36
N ASN A 119 -14.06 2.56 -13.63
CA ASN A 119 -15.31 3.17 -14.09
C ASN A 119 -16.44 2.14 -14.27
N ARG A 120 -16.65 1.29 -13.27
CA ARG A 120 -17.72 0.27 -13.24
C ARG A 120 -18.77 0.55 -12.17
N GLY A 121 -18.72 1.71 -11.53
CA GLY A 121 -19.66 2.11 -10.47
C GLY A 121 -19.40 1.38 -9.15
N TYR A 122 -18.14 1.08 -8.83
CA TYR A 122 -17.79 0.46 -7.54
C TYR A 122 -18.20 1.37 -6.37
N PRO A 123 -18.90 0.84 -5.35
CA PRO A 123 -19.22 1.61 -4.15
C PRO A 123 -17.97 2.12 -3.44
N SER A 124 -18.05 3.28 -2.78
CA SER A 124 -16.95 3.76 -1.94
C SER A 124 -16.68 2.79 -0.77
N GLY A 125 -15.41 2.50 -0.53
CA GLY A 125 -14.94 1.47 0.39
C GLY A 125 -14.65 0.10 -0.26
N THR A 126 -14.85 -0.06 -1.57
CA THR A 126 -14.53 -1.29 -2.30
C THR A 126 -13.04 -1.62 -2.19
N LYS A 127 -12.73 -2.91 -2.15
CA LYS A 127 -11.34 -3.38 -2.06
C LYS A 127 -10.79 -3.72 -3.44
N ALA A 128 -9.69 -3.07 -3.80
CA ALA A 128 -8.88 -3.44 -4.95
C ALA A 128 -7.66 -4.22 -4.45
N LYS A 129 -7.54 -5.49 -4.83
CA LYS A 129 -6.54 -6.42 -4.31
C LYS A 129 -5.59 -6.86 -5.41
N VAL A 130 -4.28 -6.69 -5.20
CA VAL A 130 -3.26 -7.31 -6.04
C VAL A 130 -3.06 -8.74 -5.56
N ASN A 131 -3.42 -9.69 -6.40
CA ASN A 131 -3.31 -11.12 -6.14
C ASN A 131 -2.22 -11.72 -7.02
N VAL A 132 -1.43 -12.61 -6.45
CA VAL A 132 -0.32 -13.26 -7.12
C VAL A 132 -0.41 -14.77 -6.99
N MET A 133 -0.02 -15.46 -8.05
CA MET A 133 0.27 -16.88 -8.05
C MET A 133 1.78 -17.08 -8.19
N PHE A 134 2.43 -17.60 -7.15
CA PHE A 134 3.87 -17.93 -7.19
C PHE A 134 4.12 -19.36 -7.69
N ALA A 135 3.45 -20.33 -7.06
CA ALA A 135 3.56 -21.75 -7.39
C ALA A 135 2.20 -22.44 -7.14
N GLY A 136 1.94 -23.53 -7.85
CA GLY A 136 0.65 -24.20 -7.82
C GLY A 136 -0.43 -23.41 -8.57
N ASN A 137 -1.67 -23.47 -8.05
CA ASN A 137 -2.86 -22.89 -8.68
C ASN A 137 -3.64 -21.95 -7.74
N SER A 138 -3.04 -21.48 -6.65
CA SER A 138 -3.70 -20.59 -5.68
C SER A 138 -3.18 -19.17 -5.73
N TYR A 139 -4.09 -18.21 -5.54
CA TYR A 139 -3.79 -16.80 -5.43
C TYR A 139 -3.59 -16.38 -3.97
N ASN A 140 -2.58 -15.57 -3.72
CA ASN A 140 -2.36 -14.88 -2.46
C ASN A 140 -2.48 -13.38 -2.67
N THR A 141 -3.15 -12.67 -1.76
CA THR A 141 -3.20 -11.21 -1.79
C THR A 141 -1.89 -10.63 -1.26
N LEU A 142 -1.30 -9.69 -2.00
CA LEU A 142 -0.10 -8.95 -1.60
C LEU A 142 -0.42 -7.54 -1.13
N LEU A 143 -1.24 -6.83 -1.90
CA LEU A 143 -1.59 -5.43 -1.68
C LEU A 143 -3.10 -5.28 -1.70
N GLU A 144 -3.63 -4.38 -0.88
CA GLU A 144 -5.04 -4.02 -0.86
C GLU A 144 -5.23 -2.51 -0.74
N TYR A 145 -5.90 -1.92 -1.72
CA TYR A 145 -6.39 -0.54 -1.67
C TYR A 145 -7.84 -0.52 -1.20
N THR A 146 -8.23 0.61 -0.61
CA THR A 146 -9.63 0.92 -0.30
C THR A 146 -10.03 2.10 -1.17
N ILE A 147 -10.88 1.84 -2.16
CA ILE A 147 -11.43 2.84 -3.09
C ILE A 147 -12.86 3.17 -2.68
#